data_AF-G5GKE7-F1
#
_entry.id   AF-G5GKE7-F1
#
_cell.length_a   1.000
_cell.length_b   1.000
_cell.length_c   1.000
_cell.angle_alpha   90.00
_cell.angle_beta   90.00
_cell.angle_gamma   90.00
#
_symmetry.space_group_name_H-M   'P 1'
#
loop_
_entity.id
_entity.type
_entity.pdbx_description
1 polymer ?
#
loop_
_entity_poly.entity_id
_entity_poly.type
_entity_poly.pdbx_seq_one_letter_code
_entity_poly.pdbx_strand_id
1 'polypeptide(L)'
;MNWVHSNQNGEERPFLPYPYNWKTYGDMNVEFWKKHQKTSLEEAKNLLEKSHKEVLELAEKFTSEELFSKGVYKWTVGSTLGSYFVSSTSSHYDWAIKKLKAHQKNCK
;
A
#
# COMPACT_ATOMS: atom_id res chain seq x y z
N MET A 1 -4.83 -4.00 -4.36
CA MET A 1 -4.89 -5.09 -5.36
C MET A 1 -5.68 -4.69 -6.59
N ASN A 2 -6.87 -4.11 -6.43
CA ASN A 2 -7.74 -3.69 -7.54
C ASN A 2 -7.05 -2.77 -8.57
N TRP A 3 -6.13 -1.90 -8.15
CA TRP A 3 -5.37 -1.04 -9.06
C TRP A 3 -4.55 -1.82 -10.10
N VAL A 4 -3.72 -2.77 -9.66
CA VAL A 4 -2.87 -3.57 -10.56
C VAL A 4 -3.73 -4.41 -11.49
N HIS A 5 -4.73 -5.10 -10.93
CA HIS A 5 -5.61 -5.99 -11.71
C HIS A 5 -6.40 -5.23 -12.78
N SER A 6 -7.01 -4.10 -12.43
CA SER A 6 -7.73 -3.27 -13.39
C SER A 6 -6.81 -2.79 -14.51
N ASN A 7 -5.62 -2.29 -14.19
CA ASN A 7 -4.70 -1.81 -15.21
C ASN A 7 -4.15 -2.94 -16.10
N GLN A 8 -3.95 -4.15 -15.57
CA GLN A 8 -3.60 -5.33 -16.39
C GLN A 8 -4.72 -5.70 -17.38
N ASN A 9 -5.97 -5.45 -17.02
CA ASN A 9 -7.14 -5.68 -17.89
C ASN A 9 -7.48 -4.49 -18.79
N GLY A 10 -6.62 -3.46 -18.85
CA GLY A 10 -6.85 -2.26 -19.67
C GLY A 10 -7.85 -1.25 -19.07
N GLU A 11 -8.30 -1.46 -17.82
CA GLU A 11 -9.08 -0.49 -17.07
C GLU A 11 -8.12 0.45 -16.32
N GLU A 12 -7.88 1.64 -16.89
CA GLU A 12 -7.00 2.62 -16.26
C GLU A 12 -7.51 3.01 -14.87
N ARG A 13 -6.70 2.74 -13.85
CA ARG A 13 -6.97 3.17 -12.48
C ARG A 13 -5.72 3.83 -11.88
N PRO A 14 -5.88 4.90 -11.09
CA PRO A 14 -4.80 5.45 -10.30
C PRO A 14 -4.46 4.55 -9.11
N PHE A 15 -3.22 4.67 -8.62
CA PHE A 15 -2.77 3.97 -7.41
C PHE A 15 -3.58 4.39 -6.17
N LEU A 16 -3.80 5.70 -6.02
CA LEU A 16 -4.65 6.24 -4.97
C LEU A 16 -6.13 6.11 -5.38
N PRO A 17 -6.99 5.53 -4.53
CA PRO A 17 -8.40 5.35 -4.85
C PRO A 17 -9.14 6.69 -4.93
N TYR A 18 -10.12 6.80 -5.84
CA TYR A 18 -11.05 7.93 -5.87
C TYR A 18 -11.77 8.07 -4.51
N PRO A 19 -12.01 9.30 -4.00
CA PRO A 19 -11.77 10.62 -4.62
C PRO A 19 -10.36 11.20 -4.39
N TYR A 20 -9.41 10.41 -3.89
CA TYR A 20 -8.11 10.91 -3.44
C TYR A 20 -7.09 11.00 -4.56
N ASN A 21 -6.17 11.96 -4.41
CA ASN A 21 -4.99 12.11 -5.26
C ASN A 21 -3.80 12.52 -4.38
N TRP A 22 -2.62 12.73 -4.98
CA TRP A 22 -1.41 13.06 -4.21
C TRP A 22 -1.50 14.38 -3.42
N LYS A 23 -2.40 15.30 -3.76
CA LYS A 23 -2.65 16.52 -2.97
C LYS A 23 -3.59 16.25 -1.79
N THR A 24 -4.52 15.31 -1.93
CA THR A 24 -5.55 14.98 -0.92
C THR A 24 -5.29 13.65 -0.20
N TYR A 25 -4.12 13.04 -0.39
CA TYR A 25 -3.79 11.75 0.24
C TYR A 25 -3.76 11.83 1.77
N GLY A 26 -3.51 13.02 2.32
CA GLY A 26 -3.61 13.28 3.76
C GLY A 26 -5.03 13.01 4.29
N ASP A 27 -6.05 13.46 3.54
CA ASP A 27 -7.46 13.23 3.89
C ASP A 27 -7.80 11.73 3.85
N MET A 28 -7.25 11.01 2.87
CA MET A 28 -7.39 9.55 2.79
C MET A 28 -6.87 8.86 4.06
N ASN A 29 -5.71 9.28 4.57
CA ASN A 29 -5.14 8.71 5.79
C ASN A 29 -6.03 8.99 7.02
N VAL A 30 -6.64 10.18 7.09
CA VAL A 30 -7.61 10.52 8.13
C VAL A 30 -8.84 9.61 8.05
N GLU A 31 -9.35 9.33 6.85
CA GLU A 31 -10.49 8.42 6.67
C GLU A 31 -10.14 6.96 7.02
N PHE A 32 -8.93 6.49 6.71
CA PHE A 32 -8.47 5.17 7.17
C PHE A 32 -8.41 5.11 8.70
N TRP A 33 -7.88 6.15 9.34
CA TRP A 33 -7.87 6.24 10.80
C TRP A 33 -9.29 6.19 11.37
N LYS A 34 -10.22 7.02 10.87
CA LYS A 34 -11.62 7.04 11.31
C LYS A 34 -12.31 5.68 11.14
N LYS A 35 -12.11 5.02 9.99
CA LYS A 35 -12.71 3.72 9.67
C LYS A 35 -12.32 2.64 10.68
N HIS A 36 -11.08 2.65 11.15
CA HIS A 36 -10.53 1.58 11.99
C HIS A 36 -10.55 1.90 13.50
N GLN A 37 -11.25 2.95 13.94
CA GLN A 37 -11.33 3.30 15.37
C GLN A 37 -11.96 2.22 16.26
N LYS A 38 -12.78 1.34 15.68
CA LYS A 38 -13.43 0.22 16.39
C LYS A 38 -12.82 -1.13 16.08
N THR A 39 -11.81 -1.18 15.21
CA THR A 39 -11.13 -2.43 14.85
C THR A 39 -10.31 -2.90 16.04
N SER A 40 -10.53 -4.13 16.48
CA SER A 40 -9.77 -4.71 17.59
C SER A 40 -8.32 -4.98 17.18
N LEU A 41 -7.42 -5.12 18.15
CA LEU A 41 -6.03 -5.48 17.85
C LEU A 41 -5.92 -6.84 17.12
N GLU A 42 -6.74 -7.80 17.52
CA GLU A 42 -6.78 -9.13 16.88
C GLU A 42 -7.25 -9.03 15.43
N GLU A 43 -8.32 -8.29 15.18
CA GLU A 43 -8.82 -8.06 13.83
C GLU A 43 -7.79 -7.31 12.98
N ALA A 44 -7.14 -6.28 13.52
CA ALA A 44 -6.10 -5.52 12.83
C ALA A 44 -4.92 -6.41 12.41
N LYS A 45 -4.50 -7.34 13.27
CA LYS A 45 -3.44 -8.31 12.95
C LYS A 45 -3.86 -9.24 11.83
N ASN A 46 -5.07 -9.79 11.90
CA ASN A 46 -5.60 -10.70 10.87
C ASN A 46 -5.73 -9.98 9.51
N LEU A 47 -6.22 -8.73 9.51
CA LEU A 47 -6.31 -7.91 8.30
C LEU A 47 -4.93 -7.61 7.71
N LEU A 48 -3.95 -7.28 8.56
CA LEU A 48 -2.57 -7.04 8.12
C LEU A 48 -1.94 -8.30 7.51
N GLU A 49 -2.02 -9.45 8.18
CA GLU A 49 -1.48 -10.72 7.70
C GLU A 49 -2.09 -11.12 6.35
N LYS A 50 -3.42 -11.06 6.26
CA LYS A 50 -4.14 -11.36 5.02
C LYS A 50 -3.71 -10.44 3.88
N SER A 51 -3.73 -9.13 4.11
CA SER A 51 -3.36 -8.15 3.08
C SER A 51 -1.88 -8.23 2.68
N HIS A 52 -0.98 -8.57 3.62
CA HIS A 52 0.42 -8.78 3.34
C HIS A 52 0.63 -9.95 2.37
N LYS A 53 0.02 -11.11 2.68
CA LYS A 53 0.07 -12.30 1.84
C LYS A 53 -0.46 -12.02 0.43
N GLU A 54 -1.63 -11.40 0.36
CA GLU A 54 -2.27 -10.98 -0.89
C GLU A 54 -1.35 -10.10 -1.76
N VAL A 55 -0.66 -9.13 -1.15
CA VAL A 55 0.25 -8.24 -1.88
C VAL A 55 1.51 -8.98 -2.36
N LEU A 56 2.07 -9.88 -1.55
CA LEU A 56 3.23 -10.70 -1.96
C LEU A 56 2.87 -11.66 -3.09
N GLU A 57 1.77 -12.39 -2.97
CA GLU A 57 1.28 -13.29 -4.04
C GLU A 57 1.03 -12.55 -5.36
N LEU A 58 0.62 -11.28 -5.29
CA LEU A 58 0.49 -10.43 -6.46
C LEU A 58 1.86 -10.03 -7.02
N ALA A 59 2.80 -9.61 -6.17
CA ALA A 59 4.13 -9.20 -6.58
C ALA A 59 4.93 -10.34 -7.24
N GLU A 60 4.78 -11.57 -6.74
CA GLU A 60 5.43 -12.79 -7.26
C GLU A 60 5.02 -13.16 -8.69
N LYS A 61 3.91 -12.61 -9.19
CA LYS A 61 3.46 -12.85 -10.59
C LYS A 61 4.26 -12.05 -11.61
N PHE A 62 5.07 -11.09 -11.18
CA PHE A 62 5.84 -10.23 -12.05
C PHE A 62 7.31 -10.65 -12.06
N THR A 63 7.93 -10.53 -13.23
CA THR A 63 9.37 -10.69 -13.38
C THR A 63 10.15 -9.53 -12.76
N SER A 64 11.44 -9.74 -12.50
CA SER A 64 12.33 -8.67 -12.03
C SER A 64 12.35 -7.46 -12.98
N GLU A 65 12.29 -7.68 -14.29
CA GLU A 65 12.23 -6.60 -15.27
C GLU A 65 10.94 -5.79 -15.13
N GLU A 66 9.79 -6.45 -15.02
CA GLU A 66 8.50 -5.80 -14.80
C GLU A 66 8.43 -5.01 -13.49
N LEU A 67 9.07 -5.51 -12.44
CA LEU A 67 9.09 -4.86 -11.13
C LEU A 67 10.06 -3.68 -11.08
N PHE A 68 11.22 -3.76 -11.73
CA PHE A 68 12.33 -2.85 -11.46
C PHE A 68 12.77 -1.99 -12.66
N SER A 69 12.22 -2.22 -13.87
CA SER A 69 12.43 -1.34 -15.02
C SER A 69 11.39 -0.24 -15.09
N LYS A 70 11.82 0.95 -15.53
CA LYS A 70 10.91 2.08 -15.80
C LYS A 70 10.25 1.91 -17.16
N GLY A 71 9.02 2.42 -17.30
CA GLY A 71 8.33 2.49 -18.58
C GLY A 71 7.72 1.17 -19.08
N VAL A 72 7.87 0.07 -18.35
CA VAL A 72 7.19 -1.21 -18.64
C VAL A 72 5.67 -1.03 -18.59
N TYR A 73 5.20 -0.38 -17.54
CA TYR A 73 3.78 -0.12 -17.31
C TYR A 73 3.49 1.39 -17.34
N LYS A 74 2.65 1.82 -18.29
CA LYS A 74 2.29 3.25 -18.44
C LYS A 74 1.68 3.86 -17.18
N TRP A 75 0.97 3.05 -16.41
CA TRP A 75 0.28 3.41 -15.17
C TRP A 75 1.19 3.53 -13.94
N THR A 76 2.51 3.26 -14.06
CA THR A 76 3.50 3.49 -12.99
C THR A 76 4.19 4.86 -13.07
N VAL A 77 3.63 5.81 -13.84
CA VAL A 77 3.97 7.25 -13.97
C VAL A 77 5.36 7.65 -13.45
N GLY A 78 6.40 7.39 -14.23
CA GLY A 78 7.78 7.82 -13.94
C GLY A 78 8.55 6.98 -12.90
N SER A 79 7.87 6.06 -12.23
CA SER A 79 8.43 5.11 -11.28
C SER A 79 8.38 3.66 -11.80
N THR A 80 8.89 2.73 -11.00
CA THR A 80 8.82 1.28 -11.25
C THR A 80 7.62 0.68 -10.51
N LEU A 81 7.08 -0.43 -11.00
CA LEU A 81 5.99 -1.15 -10.32
C LEU A 81 6.40 -1.57 -8.89
N GLY A 82 7.61 -2.10 -8.75
CA GLY A 82 8.19 -2.51 -7.48
C GLY A 82 8.22 -1.40 -6.44
N SER A 83 8.40 -0.14 -6.84
CA SER A 83 8.36 0.99 -5.90
C SER A 83 7.02 1.15 -5.19
N TYR A 84 5.89 0.86 -5.86
CA TYR A 84 4.55 0.93 -5.28
C TYR A 84 4.30 -0.21 -4.30
N PHE A 85 4.82 -1.40 -4.60
CA PHE A 85 4.82 -2.52 -3.66
C PHE A 85 5.61 -2.18 -2.40
N VAL A 86 6.86 -1.70 -2.56
CA VAL A 86 7.73 -1.30 -1.45
C VAL A 86 7.10 -0.19 -0.60
N SER A 87 6.52 0.85 -1.23
CA SER A 87 5.92 1.97 -0.50
C SER A 87 4.71 1.57 0.36
N SER A 88 4.03 0.49 -0.03
CA SER A 88 2.81 -0.02 0.62
C SER A 88 3.08 -1.18 1.58
N THR A 89 4.31 -1.69 1.61
CA THR A 89 4.70 -2.86 2.42
C THR A 89 5.94 -2.54 3.24
N SER A 90 7.12 -3.07 2.88
CA SER A 90 8.35 -3.01 3.68
C SER A 90 8.67 -1.60 4.20
N SER A 91 8.66 -0.59 3.33
CA SER A 91 8.92 0.80 3.75
C SER A 91 7.86 1.33 4.72
N HIS A 92 6.60 0.91 4.57
CA HIS A 92 5.51 1.32 5.44
C HIS A 92 5.56 0.60 6.79
N TYR A 93 5.93 -0.68 6.78
CA TYR A 93 6.14 -1.47 7.99
C TYR A 93 7.28 -0.89 8.83
N ASP A 94 8.40 -0.54 8.21
CA ASP A 94 9.52 0.12 8.89
C ASP A 94 9.10 1.44 9.55
N TRP A 95 8.29 2.24 8.86
CA TRP A 95 7.71 3.46 9.42
C TRP A 95 6.79 3.15 10.61
N ALA A 96 5.86 2.20 10.46
CA ALA A 96 4.90 1.84 11.50
C ALA A 96 5.60 1.32 12.76
N ILE A 97 6.60 0.46 12.62
CA ILE A 97 7.41 -0.06 13.73
C ILE A 97 8.10 1.09 14.48
N LYS A 98 8.67 2.06 13.77
CA LYS A 98 9.27 3.26 14.40
C LYS A 98 8.25 4.05 15.21
N LYS A 99 7.03 4.23 14.68
CA LYS A 99 5.95 4.94 15.38
C LYS A 99 5.48 4.19 16.63
N LEU A 100 5.31 2.88 16.55
CA LEU A 100 4.93 2.04 17.68
C LEU A 100 5.98 2.08 18.80
N LYS A 101 7.27 1.94 18.46
CA LYS A 101 8.37 2.04 19.44
C LYS A 101 8.41 3.42 20.11
N ALA A 102 8.21 4.48 19.35
CA ALA A 102 8.14 5.83 19.90
C ALA A 102 6.94 6.02 20.84
N HIS A 103 5.77 5.48 20.47
CA HIS A 103 4.58 5.52 21.31
C HIS A 103 4.79 4.75 22.61
N GLN A 104 5.28 3.51 22.56
CA GLN A 104 5.60 2.72 23.77
C GLN A 104 6.59 3.41 24.71
N LYS A 105 7.53 4.19 24.17
CA LYS A 105 8.50 4.95 24.96
C LYS A 105 7.87 6.18 25.63
N ASN A 106 6.98 6.88 24.93
CA ASN A 106 6.50 8.21 25.33
C ASN A 106 5.11 8.19 25.99
N CYS A 107 4.30 7.17 25.72
CA CYS A 107 2.96 6.99 26.23
C CYS A 107 2.96 5.72 27.08
N LYS A 108 2.69 5.86 28.38
CA LYS A 108 2.47 4.76 29.32
C LYS A 108 0.99 4.60 29.58
#